data_AF-A0A931QI60-F1
#
_entry.id   AF-A0A931QI60-F1
#
_cell.length_a   1.000
_cell.length_b   1.000
_cell.length_c   1.000
_cell.angle_alpha   90.00
_cell.angle_beta   90.00
_cell.angle_gamma   90.00
#
_symmetry.space_group_name_H-M   'P 1'
#
loop_
_entity.id
_entity.type
_entity.pdbx_description
1 polymer ?
#
loop_
_entity_poly.entity_id
_entity_poly.type
_entity_poly.pdbx_seq_one_letter_code
_entity_poly.pdbx_strand_id
1 'polypeptide(L)'
;MIELKPEQIQEWMVGTATAGVAFAGMAHGLFGRLADEGPLSAKALAGRAGVDEAYGARWCEVAFAFGFLDRVGDGFALSDAGRAALVPGSPQYAGGAFVNMMLLGHFSLRFAECLGTGDVPGEGLFAERRIFAPLFGPMLEANFKPLFEQAVLPAVAAYREAGGKGGRVLDLGCGNAWFLVSLARAFHSLTGVGVEGHEAQIANANERIESGGLGSRLRCVA
;
A
#
# COMPACT_ATOMS: atom_id res chain seq x y z
N MET A 1 -5.32 9.54 -36.13
CA MET A 1 -4.10 9.06 -35.47
C MET A 1 -3.96 9.83 -34.17
N ILE A 2 -3.71 9.16 -33.05
CA ILE A 2 -3.36 9.86 -31.81
C ILE A 2 -1.91 10.33 -31.98
N GLU A 3 -1.69 11.64 -32.05
CA GLU A 3 -0.35 12.23 -32.16
C GLU A 3 0.29 12.26 -30.77
N LEU A 4 1.46 11.61 -30.65
CA LEU A 4 2.22 11.54 -29.41
C LEU A 4 3.14 12.74 -29.29
N LYS A 5 2.96 13.56 -28.26
CA LYS A 5 3.78 14.77 -28.06
C LYS A 5 5.02 14.49 -27.20
N PRO A 6 6.18 15.11 -27.46
CA PRO A 6 7.38 14.94 -26.65
C PRO A 6 7.18 15.24 -25.16
N GLU A 7 6.31 16.20 -24.83
CA GLU A 7 5.98 16.56 -23.45
C GLU A 7 5.30 15.40 -22.71
N GLN A 8 4.45 14.64 -23.41
CA GLN A 8 3.78 13.47 -22.81
C GLN A 8 4.78 12.37 -22.46
N ILE A 9 5.79 12.14 -23.30
CA ILE A 9 6.85 11.17 -23.00
C ILE A 9 7.64 11.62 -21.77
N GLN A 10 7.96 12.91 -21.67
CA GLN A 10 8.66 13.46 -20.50
C GLN A 10 7.82 13.30 -19.22
N GLU A 11 6.53 13.60 -19.27
CA GLU A 11 5.60 13.40 -18.15
C GLU A 11 5.57 11.94 -17.68
N TRP A 12 5.59 10.97 -18.60
CA TRP A 12 5.62 9.54 -18.24
C TRP A 12 6.95 9.12 -17.60
N MET A 13 8.08 9.62 -18.11
CA MET A 13 9.39 9.36 -17.52
C MET A 13 9.50 9.95 -16.11
N VAL A 14 9.06 11.20 -15.95
CA VAL A 14 8.99 11.87 -14.64
C VAL A 14 8.06 11.12 -13.70
N GLY A 15 6.86 10.73 -14.15
CA GLY A 15 5.89 9.98 -13.36
C GLY A 15 6.46 8.65 -12.85
N THR A 16 7.21 7.94 -13.70
CA THR A 16 7.88 6.68 -13.32
C THR A 16 8.95 6.92 -12.26
N ALA A 17 9.78 7.96 -12.43
CA ALA A 17 10.80 8.31 -11.45
C ALA A 17 10.21 8.72 -10.10
N THR A 18 9.16 9.55 -10.11
CA THR A 18 8.40 9.98 -8.92
C THR A 18 7.86 8.77 -8.13
N ALA A 19 7.28 7.79 -8.84
CA ALA A 19 6.76 6.57 -8.21
C ALA A 19 7.87 5.75 -7.53
N GLY A 20 9.06 5.67 -8.14
CA GLY A 20 10.22 4.99 -7.53
C GLY A 20 10.69 5.64 -6.24
N VAL A 21 10.72 6.98 -6.20
CA VAL A 21 11.14 7.75 -5.00
C VAL A 21 10.12 7.61 -3.87
N ALA A 22 8.82 7.70 -4.21
CA ALA A 22 7.74 7.45 -3.26
C ALA A 22 7.81 6.01 -2.73
N PHE A 23 7.97 5.02 -3.59
CA PHE A 23 8.09 3.62 -3.19
C PHE A 23 9.26 3.39 -2.22
N ALA A 24 10.45 3.90 -2.54
CA ALA A 24 11.62 3.78 -1.65
C ALA A 24 11.35 4.41 -0.27
N GLY A 25 10.71 5.57 -0.23
CA GLY A 25 10.32 6.23 1.03
C GLY A 25 9.33 5.41 1.86
N MET A 26 8.32 4.84 1.21
CA MET A 26 7.32 3.99 1.89
C MET A 26 7.92 2.67 2.39
N ALA A 27 8.75 2.01 1.57
CA ALA A 27 9.38 0.73 1.91
C ALA A 27 10.30 0.81 3.13
N HIS A 28 10.83 1.99 3.43
CA HIS A 28 11.67 2.26 4.60
C HIS A 28 10.99 3.12 5.67
N GLY A 29 9.68 3.39 5.54
CA GLY A 29 8.90 4.16 6.52
C GLY A 29 9.35 5.61 6.72
N LEU A 30 10.01 6.22 5.72
CA LEU A 30 10.60 7.55 5.83
C LEU A 30 9.54 8.65 5.95
N PHE A 31 8.46 8.56 5.17
CA PHE A 31 7.37 9.54 5.22
C PHE A 31 6.62 9.51 6.56
N GLY A 32 6.35 8.31 7.11
CA GLY A 32 5.69 8.18 8.41
C GLY A 32 6.50 8.84 9.52
N ARG A 33 7.82 8.64 9.56
CA ARG A 33 8.70 9.27 10.54
C ARG A 33 8.68 10.79 10.47
N LEU A 34 8.76 11.37 9.26
CA LEU A 34 8.64 12.81 9.08
C LEU A 34 7.24 13.33 9.43
N ALA A 35 6.20 12.51 9.26
CA ALA A 35 4.84 12.85 9.66
C ALA A 35 4.70 12.95 11.18
N ASP A 36 5.33 12.03 11.91
CA ASP A 36 5.21 11.85 13.36
C ASP A 36 6.19 12.73 14.15
N GLU A 37 7.43 12.86 13.68
CA GLU A 37 8.53 13.53 14.40
C GLU A 37 8.76 14.98 13.94
N GLY A 38 8.15 15.38 12.81
CA GLY A 38 8.37 16.70 12.22
C GLY A 38 9.70 16.80 11.46
N PRO A 39 10.28 18.01 11.32
CA PRO A 39 11.50 18.20 10.55
C PRO A 39 12.70 17.43 11.12
N LEU A 40 13.41 16.71 10.26
CA LEU A 40 14.61 15.94 10.62
C LEU A 40 15.76 16.23 9.65
N SER A 41 17.00 16.27 10.14
CA SER A 41 18.16 16.22 9.24
C SER A 41 18.20 14.87 8.52
N ALA A 42 18.79 14.83 7.33
CA ALA A 42 18.92 13.58 6.57
C ALA A 42 19.62 12.47 7.38
N LYS A 43 20.64 12.84 8.16
CA LYS A 43 21.34 11.93 9.06
C LYS A 43 20.43 11.39 10.16
N ALA A 44 19.65 12.26 10.80
CA ALA A 44 18.71 11.83 11.84
C ALA A 44 17.64 10.91 11.26
N LEU A 45 17.03 11.28 10.12
CA LEU A 45 16.05 10.44 9.45
C LEU A 45 16.62 9.06 9.08
N ALA A 46 17.84 9.03 8.51
CA ALA A 46 18.50 7.79 8.13
C ALA A 46 18.72 6.87 9.35
N GLY A 47 19.29 7.41 10.43
CA GLY A 47 19.51 6.66 11.66
C GLY A 47 18.22 6.16 12.30
N ARG A 48 17.14 6.95 12.31
CA ARG A 48 15.84 6.53 12.83
C ARG A 48 15.21 5.43 12.01
N ALA A 49 15.35 5.50 10.68
CA ALA A 49 14.80 4.52 9.76
C ALA A 49 15.66 3.26 9.57
N GLY A 50 16.88 3.25 10.10
CA GLY A 50 17.82 2.15 9.88
C GLY A 50 18.27 2.04 8.43
N VAL A 51 18.30 3.15 7.70
CA VAL A 51 18.85 3.22 6.33
C VAL A 51 20.25 3.82 6.35
N ASP A 52 21.05 3.49 5.34
CA ASP A 52 22.39 4.06 5.19
C ASP A 52 22.35 5.61 5.11
N GLU A 53 23.31 6.27 5.76
CA GLU A 53 23.33 7.74 5.85
C GLU A 53 23.46 8.40 4.47
N ALA A 54 24.28 7.85 3.57
CA ALA A 54 24.50 8.43 2.24
C ALA A 54 23.29 8.21 1.31
N TYR A 55 22.68 7.02 1.37
CA TYR A 55 21.43 6.76 0.65
C TYR A 55 20.25 7.56 1.21
N GLY A 56 20.14 7.69 2.53
CA GLY A 56 19.12 8.51 3.18
C GLY A 56 19.24 9.99 2.78
N ALA A 57 20.46 10.53 2.76
CA ALA A 57 20.70 11.89 2.28
C ALA A 57 20.31 12.09 0.82
N ARG A 58 20.74 11.18 -0.08
CA ARG A 58 20.36 11.23 -1.50
C ARG A 58 18.85 11.14 -1.69
N TRP A 59 18.18 10.26 -0.95
CA TRP A 59 16.73 10.14 -1.01
C TRP A 59 16.05 11.44 -0.58
N CYS A 60 16.51 12.11 0.47
CA CYS A 60 15.93 13.40 0.91
C CYS A 60 16.04 14.47 -0.19
N GLU A 61 17.19 14.59 -0.83
CA GLU A 61 17.40 15.54 -1.94
C GLU A 61 16.45 15.26 -3.11
N VAL A 62 16.30 13.99 -3.49
CA VAL A 62 15.43 13.59 -4.60
C VAL A 62 13.96 13.77 -4.23
N ALA A 63 13.55 13.40 -3.01
CA ALA A 63 12.18 13.57 -2.54
C ALA A 63 11.81 15.06 -2.41
N PHE A 64 12.76 15.92 -2.03
CA PHE A 64 12.63 17.38 -2.11
C PHE A 64 12.45 17.85 -3.55
N ALA A 65 13.27 17.38 -4.48
CA ALA A 65 13.19 17.77 -5.89
C ALA A 65 11.85 17.36 -6.55
N PHE A 66 11.25 16.25 -6.13
CA PHE A 66 9.90 15.82 -6.56
C PHE A 66 8.77 16.46 -5.75
N GLY A 67 9.07 17.36 -4.81
CA GLY A 67 8.08 18.12 -4.06
C GLY A 67 7.39 17.37 -2.92
N PHE A 68 7.88 16.19 -2.53
CA PHE A 68 7.36 15.46 -1.37
C PHE A 68 7.85 16.03 -0.04
N LEU A 69 9.02 16.68 -0.06
CA LEU A 69 9.64 17.29 1.11
C LEU A 69 9.88 18.78 0.90
N ASP A 70 9.90 19.53 1.99
CA ASP A 70 10.39 20.90 2.07
C ASP A 70 11.66 20.97 2.92
N ARG A 71 12.51 21.98 2.65
CA ARG A 71 13.66 22.28 3.51
C ARG A 71 13.23 23.14 4.69
N VAL A 72 13.57 22.71 5.90
CA VAL A 72 13.31 23.44 7.14
C VAL A 72 14.60 23.51 7.95
N GLY A 73 15.21 24.69 8.00
CA GLY A 73 16.55 24.86 8.59
C GLY A 73 17.59 24.02 7.84
N ASP A 74 18.28 23.14 8.56
CA ASP A 74 19.26 22.19 8.04
C ASP A 74 18.66 20.80 7.74
N GLY A 75 17.34 20.64 7.91
CA GLY A 75 16.62 19.39 7.73
C GLY A 75 15.51 19.44 6.67
N PHE A 76 14.73 18.36 6.66
CA PHE A 76 13.61 18.15 5.76
C PHE A 76 12.34 17.87 6.56
N ALA A 77 11.21 18.37 6.06
CA ALA A 77 9.88 18.04 6.54
C ALA A 77 9.03 17.56 5.36
N LEU A 78 7.92 16.85 5.62
CA LEU A 78 6.91 16.64 4.59
C LEU A 78 6.36 17.97 4.11
N SER A 79 6.31 18.17 2.79
CA SER A 79 5.51 19.25 2.22
C SER A 79 4.02 18.96 2.42
N ASP A 80 3.15 19.97 2.22
CA ASP A 80 1.70 19.76 2.28
C ASP A 80 1.24 18.71 1.26
N ALA A 81 1.80 18.75 0.05
CA ALA A 81 1.50 17.80 -1.02
C ALA A 81 2.02 16.39 -0.66
N GLY A 82 3.24 16.29 -0.13
CA GLY A 82 3.82 15.02 0.32
C GLY A 82 3.01 14.41 1.45
N ARG A 83 2.61 15.20 2.45
CA ARG A 83 1.75 14.76 3.54
C ARG A 83 0.40 14.26 3.01
N ALA A 84 -0.25 15.03 2.15
CA ALA A 84 -1.55 14.66 1.60
C ALA A 84 -1.51 13.38 0.76
N ALA A 85 -0.44 13.17 -0.02
CA ALA A 85 -0.33 12.04 -0.93
C ALA A 85 0.26 10.77 -0.30
N LEU A 86 1.13 10.88 0.72
CA LEU A 86 1.96 9.76 1.18
C LEU A 86 1.74 9.37 2.65
N VAL A 87 0.97 10.14 3.42
CA VAL A 87 0.60 9.77 4.79
C VAL A 87 -0.81 9.16 4.79
N PRO A 88 -0.98 7.91 5.27
CA PRO A 88 -2.28 7.28 5.37
C PRO A 88 -3.29 8.11 6.17
N GLY A 89 -4.56 8.04 5.78
CA GLY A 89 -5.67 8.77 6.42
C GLY A 89 -6.04 10.09 5.74
N SER A 90 -5.20 10.60 4.84
CA SER A 90 -5.55 11.71 3.96
C SER A 90 -6.57 11.29 2.89
N PRO A 91 -7.58 12.11 2.54
CA PRO A 91 -8.48 11.83 1.41
C PRO A 91 -7.76 11.87 0.05
N GLN A 92 -6.58 12.48 -0.03
CA GLN A 92 -5.73 12.52 -1.23
C GLN A 92 -4.63 11.43 -1.22
N TYR A 93 -4.69 10.49 -0.26
CA TYR A 93 -3.67 9.47 -0.13
C TYR A 93 -3.54 8.65 -1.41
N ALA A 94 -2.34 8.67 -1.99
CA ALA A 94 -1.96 8.01 -3.23
C ALA A 94 -0.85 6.96 -3.04
N GLY A 95 -0.41 6.71 -1.80
CA GLY A 95 0.67 5.75 -1.51
C GLY A 95 0.41 4.35 -2.10
N GLY A 96 -0.83 3.86 -2.02
CA GLY A 96 -1.22 2.60 -2.66
C GLY A 96 -1.04 2.58 -4.18
N ALA A 97 -1.25 3.71 -4.85
CA ALA A 97 -1.02 3.81 -6.29
C ALA A 97 0.48 3.72 -6.62
N PHE A 98 1.33 4.42 -5.87
CA PHE A 98 2.79 4.37 -6.08
C PHE A 98 3.38 2.97 -5.83
N VAL A 99 2.93 2.25 -4.79
CA VAL A 99 3.34 0.85 -4.58
C VAL A 99 2.89 -0.03 -5.76
N ASN A 100 1.63 0.13 -6.19
CA ASN A 100 1.10 -0.65 -7.31
C ASN A 100 1.85 -0.40 -8.62
N MET A 101 2.27 0.85 -8.89
CA MET A 101 3.07 1.16 -10.08
C MET A 101 4.42 0.43 -10.08
N MET A 102 5.10 0.35 -8.94
CA MET A 102 6.37 -0.40 -8.85
C MET A 102 6.16 -1.92 -8.95
N LEU A 103 5.06 -2.43 -8.40
CA LEU A 103 4.70 -3.84 -8.55
C LEU A 103 4.41 -4.19 -10.02
N LEU A 104 3.65 -3.33 -10.71
CA LEU A 104 3.40 -3.49 -12.14
C LEU A 104 4.68 -3.39 -12.96
N GLY A 105 5.63 -2.52 -12.60
CA GLY A 105 6.95 -2.48 -13.23
C GLY A 105 7.69 -3.81 -13.12
N HIS A 106 7.64 -4.46 -11.94
CA HIS A 106 8.18 -5.81 -11.78
C HIS A 106 7.45 -6.84 -12.66
N PHE A 107 6.12 -6.78 -12.71
CA PHE A 107 5.32 -7.68 -13.55
C PHE A 107 5.55 -7.44 -15.04
N SER A 108 5.78 -6.21 -15.47
CA SER A 108 6.09 -5.90 -16.88
C SER A 108 7.42 -6.52 -17.32
N LEU A 109 8.42 -6.57 -16.43
CA LEU A 109 9.68 -7.28 -16.72
C LEU A 109 9.43 -8.79 -16.88
N ARG A 110 8.69 -9.40 -15.96
CA ARG A 110 8.34 -10.84 -16.04
C ARG A 110 7.48 -11.15 -17.26
N PHE A 111 6.52 -10.28 -17.57
CA PHE A 111 5.71 -10.37 -18.78
C PHE A 111 6.58 -10.35 -20.04
N ALA A 112 7.54 -9.42 -20.13
CA ALA A 112 8.44 -9.33 -21.27
C ALA A 112 9.28 -10.59 -21.47
N GLU A 113 9.72 -11.25 -20.39
CA GLU A 113 10.42 -12.54 -20.44
C GLU A 113 9.51 -13.68 -20.94
N CYS A 114 8.28 -13.75 -20.45
CA CYS A 114 7.32 -14.79 -20.78
C CYS A 114 6.70 -14.64 -22.18
N LEU A 115 6.77 -13.45 -22.80
CA LEU A 115 6.19 -13.19 -24.13
C LEU A 115 6.67 -14.17 -25.21
N GLY A 116 7.94 -14.58 -25.15
CA GLY A 116 8.52 -15.49 -26.13
C GLY A 116 8.18 -16.96 -25.91
N THR A 117 7.90 -17.36 -24.67
CA THR A 117 7.73 -18.78 -24.29
C THR A 117 6.27 -19.16 -24.03
N GLY A 118 5.43 -18.19 -23.66
CA GLY A 118 4.08 -18.45 -23.17
C GLY A 118 4.04 -18.97 -21.74
N ASP A 119 5.16 -18.92 -21.01
CA ASP A 119 5.21 -19.35 -19.61
C ASP A 119 4.26 -18.50 -18.76
N VAL A 120 3.60 -19.13 -17.80
CA VAL A 120 2.70 -18.45 -16.85
C VAL A 120 3.35 -18.53 -15.47
N PRO A 121 3.90 -17.43 -14.94
CA PRO A 121 4.38 -17.38 -13.57
C PRO A 121 3.22 -17.68 -12.61
N GLY A 122 3.42 -18.64 -11.72
CA GLY A 122 2.47 -18.93 -10.64
C GLY A 122 2.50 -17.85 -9.54
N GLU A 123 1.84 -18.13 -8.41
CA GLU A 123 1.72 -17.21 -7.27
C GLU A 123 3.07 -16.75 -6.69
N GLY A 124 4.14 -17.51 -6.93
CA GLY A 124 5.51 -17.14 -6.54
C GLY A 124 5.95 -15.77 -7.06
N LEU A 125 5.34 -15.28 -8.14
CA LEU A 125 5.58 -13.94 -8.72
C LEU A 125 5.48 -12.82 -7.67
N PHE A 126 4.51 -12.89 -6.75
CA PHE A 126 4.32 -11.88 -5.71
C PHE A 126 5.41 -11.92 -4.62
N ALA A 127 6.12 -13.05 -4.50
CA ALA A 127 7.17 -13.25 -3.50
C ALA A 127 8.60 -12.99 -4.03
N GLU A 128 8.78 -12.85 -5.34
CA GLU A 128 10.10 -12.64 -5.98
C GLU A 128 10.85 -11.39 -5.50
N ARG A 129 10.10 -10.43 -4.95
CA ARG A 129 10.60 -9.16 -4.44
C ARG A 129 10.04 -8.92 -3.04
N ARG A 130 10.77 -9.44 -2.04
CA ARG A 130 10.41 -9.36 -0.61
C ARG A 130 10.08 -7.96 -0.11
N ILE A 131 10.62 -6.91 -0.72
CA ILE A 131 10.36 -5.50 -0.38
C ILE A 131 8.88 -5.11 -0.51
N PHE A 132 8.09 -5.79 -1.35
CA PHE A 132 6.66 -5.52 -1.50
C PHE A 132 5.81 -6.16 -0.40
N ALA A 133 6.27 -7.23 0.25
CA ALA A 133 5.47 -8.01 1.19
C ALA A 133 4.78 -7.17 2.28
N PRO A 134 5.47 -6.26 3.01
CA PRO A 134 4.80 -5.45 4.04
C PRO A 134 3.87 -4.37 3.45
N LEU A 135 4.02 -4.02 2.17
CA LEU A 135 3.26 -2.97 1.51
C LEU A 135 2.05 -3.49 0.74
N PHE A 136 2.00 -4.78 0.40
CA PHE A 136 0.99 -5.36 -0.48
C PHE A 136 -0.43 -5.26 0.10
N GLY A 137 -0.62 -5.66 1.36
CA GLY A 137 -1.92 -5.53 2.04
C GLY A 137 -2.40 -4.07 2.13
N PRO A 138 -1.59 -3.14 2.68
CA PRO A 138 -1.92 -1.71 2.71
C PRO A 138 -2.20 -1.10 1.33
N MET A 139 -1.46 -1.54 0.29
CA MET A 139 -1.69 -1.12 -1.09
C MET A 139 -3.05 -1.56 -1.61
N LEU A 140 -3.40 -2.84 -1.44
CA LEU A 140 -4.71 -3.36 -1.84
C LEU A 140 -5.84 -2.63 -1.11
N GLU A 141 -5.70 -2.46 0.20
CA GLU A 141 -6.68 -1.73 1.00
C GLU A 141 -6.88 -0.30 0.50
N ALA A 142 -5.80 0.47 0.32
CA ALA A 142 -5.89 1.84 -0.15
C ALA A 142 -6.53 1.96 -1.54
N ASN A 143 -6.22 1.04 -2.45
CA ASN A 143 -6.70 1.10 -3.83
C ASN A 143 -8.13 0.57 -4.00
N PHE A 144 -8.54 -0.43 -3.20
CA PHE A 144 -9.79 -1.16 -3.44
C PHE A 144 -10.86 -0.97 -2.38
N LYS A 145 -10.52 -0.58 -1.14
CA LYS A 145 -11.51 -0.38 -0.07
C LYS A 145 -12.57 0.66 -0.43
N PRO A 146 -12.26 1.84 -1.00
CA PRO A 146 -13.29 2.81 -1.36
C PRO A 146 -14.27 2.27 -2.41
N LEU A 147 -13.75 1.65 -3.47
CA LEU A 147 -14.58 0.99 -4.50
C LEU A 147 -15.46 -0.10 -3.88
N PHE A 148 -14.89 -0.92 -3.00
CA PHE A 148 -15.62 -1.96 -2.31
C PHE A 148 -16.77 -1.38 -1.47
N GLU A 149 -16.49 -0.45 -0.57
CA GLU A 149 -17.48 0.08 0.37
C GLU A 149 -18.55 0.92 -0.31
N GLN A 150 -18.20 1.69 -1.35
CA GLN A 150 -19.12 2.62 -2.01
C GLN A 150 -19.91 2.00 -3.16
N ALA A 151 -19.34 1.04 -3.89
CA ALA A 151 -19.96 0.49 -5.09
C ALA A 151 -20.28 -1.01 -4.97
N VAL A 152 -19.31 -1.83 -4.57
CA VAL A 152 -19.48 -3.30 -4.58
C VAL A 152 -20.40 -3.77 -3.46
N LEU A 153 -20.13 -3.33 -2.23
CA LEU A 153 -20.86 -3.73 -1.03
C LEU A 153 -22.36 -3.39 -1.12
N PRO A 154 -22.77 -2.20 -1.59
CA PRO A 154 -24.21 -1.90 -1.75
C PRO A 154 -24.88 -2.66 -2.89
N ALA A 155 -24.14 -2.95 -3.98
CA ALA A 155 -24.68 -3.54 -5.20
C ALA A 155 -24.80 -5.07 -5.16
N VAL A 156 -23.94 -5.76 -4.41
CA VAL A 156 -23.95 -7.22 -4.33
C VAL A 156 -24.93 -7.68 -3.24
N ALA A 157 -26.11 -8.13 -3.66
CA ALA A 157 -27.19 -8.56 -2.76
C ALA A 157 -26.77 -9.65 -1.76
N ALA A 158 -25.85 -10.53 -2.15
CA ALA A 158 -25.35 -11.62 -1.31
C ALA A 158 -24.74 -11.13 0.02
N TYR A 159 -24.06 -9.96 0.04
CA TYR A 159 -23.51 -9.42 1.27
C TYR A 159 -24.62 -8.99 2.25
N ARG A 160 -25.66 -8.34 1.75
CA ARG A 160 -26.81 -7.91 2.56
C ARG A 160 -27.60 -9.10 3.08
N GLU A 161 -27.80 -10.12 2.25
CA GLU A 161 -28.50 -11.34 2.65
C GLU A 161 -27.73 -12.09 3.74
N ALA A 162 -26.42 -12.31 3.53
CA ALA A 162 -25.58 -12.98 4.52
C ALA A 162 -25.48 -12.16 5.81
N GLY A 163 -25.19 -10.87 5.70
CA GLY A 163 -25.03 -9.97 6.85
C GLY A 163 -26.31 -9.78 7.67
N GLY A 164 -27.47 -9.66 7.01
CA GLY A 164 -28.77 -9.51 7.69
C GLY A 164 -29.19 -10.73 8.51
N LYS A 165 -28.64 -11.91 8.23
CA LYS A 165 -28.92 -13.17 8.93
C LYS A 165 -27.82 -13.58 9.92
N GLY A 166 -26.82 -12.73 10.17
CA GLY A 166 -25.67 -13.09 11.01
C GLY A 166 -24.78 -14.16 10.36
N GLY A 167 -24.59 -14.06 9.05
CA GLY A 167 -23.84 -15.02 8.25
C GLY A 167 -22.38 -15.18 8.69
N ARG A 168 -21.78 -16.28 8.24
CA ARG A 168 -20.38 -16.63 8.48
C ARG A 168 -19.61 -16.47 7.17
N VAL A 169 -18.53 -15.69 7.19
CA VAL A 169 -17.69 -15.44 6.02
C VAL A 169 -16.36 -16.21 6.13
N LEU A 170 -15.94 -16.80 5.02
CA LEU A 170 -14.59 -17.33 4.83
C LEU A 170 -13.88 -16.45 3.79
N ASP A 171 -12.78 -15.82 4.17
CA ASP A 171 -11.98 -14.94 3.31
C ASP A 171 -10.66 -15.65 2.96
N LEU A 172 -10.52 -16.13 1.72
CA LEU A 172 -9.36 -16.91 1.27
C LEU A 172 -8.29 -15.96 0.70
N GLY A 173 -7.08 -16.00 1.25
CA GLY A 173 -6.03 -15.02 0.93
C GLY A 173 -6.31 -13.67 1.58
N CYS A 174 -6.74 -13.68 2.85
CA CYS A 174 -7.27 -12.48 3.51
C CYS A 174 -6.24 -11.36 3.70
N GLY A 175 -4.94 -11.64 3.56
CA GLY A 175 -3.87 -10.66 3.71
C GLY A 175 -3.92 -9.95 5.06
N ASN A 176 -4.03 -8.61 5.05
CA ASN A 176 -4.18 -7.80 6.26
C ASN A 176 -5.64 -7.68 6.78
N ALA A 177 -6.54 -8.57 6.33
CA ALA A 177 -7.96 -8.65 6.70
C ALA A 177 -8.80 -7.38 6.47
N TRP A 178 -8.36 -6.44 5.61
CA TRP A 178 -9.11 -5.20 5.37
C TRP A 178 -10.54 -5.48 4.88
N PHE A 179 -10.71 -6.48 4.00
CA PHE A 179 -12.00 -6.84 3.42
C PHE A 179 -12.95 -7.41 4.47
N LEU A 180 -12.48 -8.38 5.26
CA LEU A 180 -13.26 -8.99 6.33
C LEU A 180 -13.65 -7.98 7.41
N VAL A 181 -12.73 -7.07 7.77
CA VAL A 181 -13.02 -5.95 8.68
C VAL A 181 -14.08 -5.00 8.12
N SER A 182 -14.01 -4.65 6.83
CA SER A 182 -15.03 -3.80 6.19
C SER A 182 -16.42 -4.48 6.21
N LEU A 183 -16.51 -5.77 5.95
CA LEU A 183 -17.76 -6.53 6.05
C LEU A 183 -18.32 -6.55 7.48
N ALA A 184 -17.47 -6.83 8.48
CA ALA A 184 -17.89 -6.91 9.87
C ALA A 184 -18.32 -5.55 10.44
N ARG A 185 -17.80 -4.45 9.91
CA ARG A 185 -18.25 -3.09 10.24
C ARG A 185 -19.61 -2.77 9.61
N ALA A 186 -19.84 -3.22 8.38
CA ALA A 186 -21.13 -3.04 7.70
C ALA A 186 -22.25 -3.90 8.32
N PHE A 187 -21.91 -5.09 8.82
CA PHE A 187 -22.88 -6.04 9.40
C PHE A 187 -22.45 -6.51 10.80
N HIS A 188 -23.09 -5.95 11.82
CA HIS A 188 -22.76 -6.16 13.24
C HIS A 188 -22.92 -7.61 13.75
N SER A 189 -23.79 -8.42 13.14
CA SER A 189 -24.01 -9.83 13.51
C SER A 189 -23.12 -10.80 12.72
N LEU A 190 -22.38 -10.31 11.72
CA LEU A 190 -21.50 -11.12 10.89
C LEU A 190 -20.27 -11.58 11.68
N THR A 191 -19.91 -12.84 11.48
CA THR A 191 -18.65 -13.44 11.97
C THR A 191 -17.84 -13.96 10.79
N GLY A 192 -16.54 -14.13 10.97
CA GLY A 192 -15.69 -14.53 9.86
C GLY A 192 -14.35 -15.12 10.25
N VAL A 193 -13.81 -15.88 9.30
CA VAL A 193 -12.47 -16.45 9.36
C VAL A 193 -11.73 -16.05 8.10
N GLY A 194 -10.57 -15.43 8.26
CA GLY A 194 -9.60 -15.24 7.18
C GLY A 194 -8.61 -16.41 7.12
N VAL A 195 -8.27 -16.87 5.93
CA VAL A 195 -7.23 -17.88 5.68
C VAL A 195 -6.10 -17.22 4.91
N GLU A 196 -4.86 -17.37 5.39
CA GLU A 196 -3.69 -16.70 4.84
C GLU A 196 -2.46 -17.59 4.96
N GLY A 197 -1.68 -17.75 3.87
CA GLY A 197 -0.52 -18.63 3.84
C GLY A 197 0.74 -18.04 4.51
N HIS A 198 0.73 -16.74 4.82
CA HIS A 198 1.87 -16.04 5.41
C HIS A 198 1.64 -15.68 6.89
N GLU A 199 2.41 -16.31 7.78
CA GLU A 199 2.32 -16.09 9.24
C GLU A 199 2.42 -14.61 9.65
N ALA A 200 3.32 -13.84 9.02
CA ALA A 200 3.45 -12.41 9.31
C ALA A 200 2.17 -11.63 8.97
N GLN A 201 1.47 -12.02 7.90
CA GLN A 201 0.21 -11.40 7.51
C GLN A 201 -0.92 -11.79 8.46
N ILE A 202 -0.97 -13.06 8.90
CA ILE A 202 -1.91 -13.52 9.93
C ILE A 202 -1.73 -12.72 11.22
N ALA A 203 -0.49 -12.53 11.69
CA ALA A 203 -0.19 -11.76 12.89
C ALA A 203 -0.67 -10.31 12.76
N ASN A 204 -0.31 -9.63 11.67
CA ASN A 204 -0.74 -8.26 11.37
C ASN A 204 -2.28 -8.14 11.28
N ALA A 205 -2.93 -9.12 10.64
CA ALA A 205 -4.38 -9.15 10.48
C ALA A 205 -5.09 -9.32 11.83
N ASN A 206 -4.62 -10.24 12.68
CA ASN A 206 -5.17 -10.46 14.00
C ASN A 206 -4.94 -9.25 14.93
N GLU A 207 -3.75 -8.63 14.90
CA GLU A 207 -3.49 -7.39 15.66
C GLU A 207 -4.46 -6.27 15.25
N ARG A 208 -4.71 -6.10 13.95
CA ARG A 208 -5.70 -5.15 13.43
C ARG A 208 -7.12 -5.48 13.89
N ILE A 209 -7.51 -6.76 13.83
CA ILE A 209 -8.82 -7.22 14.26
C ILE A 209 -9.04 -6.91 15.75
N GLU A 210 -8.05 -7.22 16.59
CA GLU A 210 -8.10 -6.94 18.04
C GLU A 210 -8.13 -5.45 18.32
N SER A 211 -7.22 -4.67 17.72
CA SER A 211 -7.17 -3.22 17.86
C SER A 211 -8.44 -2.52 17.35
N GLY A 212 -9.15 -3.16 16.42
CA GLY A 212 -10.45 -2.71 15.92
C GLY A 212 -11.65 -3.16 16.75
N GLY A 213 -11.45 -3.90 17.85
CA GLY A 213 -12.52 -4.42 18.72
C GLY A 213 -13.36 -5.52 18.05
N LEU A 214 -12.78 -6.26 17.10
CA LEU A 214 -13.47 -7.27 16.30
C LEU A 214 -13.06 -8.71 16.62
N GLY A 215 -12.15 -8.93 17.58
CA GLY A 215 -11.60 -10.25 17.93
C GLY A 215 -12.63 -11.29 18.38
N SER A 216 -13.78 -10.86 18.92
CA SER A 216 -14.88 -11.79 19.26
C SER A 216 -15.63 -12.33 18.04
N ARG A 217 -15.47 -11.71 16.86
CA ARG A 217 -16.22 -12.01 15.64
C ARG A 217 -15.34 -12.49 14.49
N LEU A 218 -14.10 -12.02 14.45
CA LEU A 218 -13.16 -12.26 13.36
C LEU A 218 -11.89 -12.90 13.91
N ARG A 219 -11.28 -13.75 13.10
CA ARG A 219 -9.91 -14.23 13.30
C ARG A 219 -9.28 -14.64 11.97
N CYS A 220 -7.97 -14.58 11.89
CA CYS A 220 -7.19 -15.08 10.76
C CYS A 220 -6.39 -16.31 11.19
N VAL A 221 -6.35 -17.31 10.31
CA VAL A 221 -5.66 -18.60 10.49
C VAL A 221 -4.86 -18.95 9.23
N ALA A 222 -3.97 -19.94 9.36
CA ALA A 222 -3.28 -20.56 8.23
C ALA A 222 -4.20 -21.52 7.45
#